data_AF-N9Q6V9-F1
#
_entry.id   AF-N9Q6V9-F1
#
_cell.length_a   1.000
_cell.length_b   1.000
_cell.length_c   1.000
_cell.angle_alpha   90.00
_cell.angle_beta   90.00
_cell.angle_gamma   90.00
#
_symmetry.space_group_name_H-M   'P 1'
#
loop_
_entity.id
_entity.type
_entity.pdbx_description
1 polymer ?
#
loop_
_entity_poly.entity_id
_entity_poly.type
_entity_poly.pdbx_seq_one_letter_code
_entity_poly.pdbx_strand_id
1 'polypeptide(L)'
;MIVEVFEAENGLKLNLSDKAMDHIIKGDLSLRPEVKDGFKVIQPILSGGMHTIKGWLNLKSKNNGLVNILNYDHRIHQGWYYARELQNGTIVLRLPKSFYSGKAANITKYPDNYYKSGYLWKTLFPADFDEKKVKETISEALNNIDTEASSEGQIVGYSNFSDPLKTLRVTIQYHGNEIKSAFPSWGQPNTGNNGKAYSHFDNIGFAITASSCNFDDVRDNKESEMSIVYKDFNKIVDITPNVFKERDIVKINAKKYNSNRLKNLLKYAEKINENELIEIKSYLSILEIHKDYLNITKNAYYHMAKKIQSDKFFFNSIHVLENVVDGMRILAFYDLKNSTKYFYEYLETLLHNLVIHDFTDSFLKKRLYSCMLDLVMLLNNKELNEMFINLFCVAPSRREFMREISRDTLLRKRIKLPAHKITSELMIIINPDLNFDIKFIDFIEFVKEAIGETYSIHKQFDDEFRSKIIFEQYSGVNYPLKKMMDDSLKFMSCDDLNYFSIKFVNFIKNVDFDYSNIKDSIKILIRDYCRLQFSHRMRLNLVYKEFWGFEPGEMYLPIDRNLLYTQILKHERIINIQLLENLLDGIADLNDDEDVEELINSFREKIGKEIPPIIDVIPEYILKRYSRKI
;
A
#
# COMPACT_ATOMS: atom_id res chain seq x y z
N MET A 1 -22.64 -28.86 23.02
CA MET A 1 -24.07 -28.67 23.31
C MET A 1 -24.59 -27.52 22.45
N ILE A 2 -25.91 -27.34 22.35
CA ILE A 2 -26.48 -26.14 21.73
C ILE A 2 -26.39 -25.03 22.77
N VAL A 3 -25.83 -23.89 22.36
CA VAL A 3 -25.63 -22.71 23.20
C VAL A 3 -26.79 -21.74 23.03
N GLU A 4 -27.33 -21.64 21.81
CA GLU A 4 -28.40 -20.71 21.49
C GLU A 4 -29.16 -21.15 20.23
N VAL A 5 -30.43 -20.77 20.13
CA VAL A 5 -31.28 -20.98 18.95
C VAL A 5 -31.76 -19.61 18.47
N PHE A 6 -31.46 -19.28 17.22
CA PHE A 6 -31.85 -18.05 16.57
C PHE A 6 -33.01 -18.31 15.61
N GLU A 7 -33.90 -17.33 15.50
CA GLU A 7 -34.93 -17.29 14.45
C GLU A 7 -34.63 -16.08 13.56
N ALA A 8 -34.39 -16.36 12.28
CA ALA A 8 -34.08 -15.35 11.28
C ALA A 8 -35.35 -14.66 10.75
N GLU A 9 -35.20 -13.46 10.16
CA GLU A 9 -36.31 -12.68 9.57
C GLU A 9 -37.13 -13.49 8.55
N ASN A 10 -36.50 -14.43 7.86
CA ASN A 10 -37.15 -15.32 6.89
C ASN A 10 -37.78 -16.58 7.51
N GLY A 11 -37.84 -16.69 8.84
CA GLY A 11 -38.41 -17.81 9.58
C GLY A 11 -37.46 -19.02 9.76
N LEU A 12 -36.21 -18.93 9.29
CA LEU A 12 -35.23 -20.01 9.45
C LEU A 12 -34.77 -20.10 10.91
N LYS A 13 -34.83 -21.31 11.48
CA LYS A 13 -34.33 -21.59 12.84
C LYS A 13 -32.94 -22.20 12.79
N LEU A 14 -32.00 -21.53 13.44
CA LEU A 14 -30.58 -21.87 13.40
C LEU A 14 -30.02 -22.08 14.81
N ASN A 15 -29.33 -23.19 15.02
CA ASN A 15 -28.71 -23.58 16.28
C ASN A 15 -27.22 -23.23 16.26
N LEU A 16 -26.72 -22.58 17.30
CA LEU A 16 -25.29 -22.34 17.53
C LEU A 16 -24.77 -23.34 18.57
N SER A 17 -23.78 -24.15 18.21
CA SER A 17 -23.17 -25.13 19.11
C SER A 17 -21.92 -24.60 19.80
N ASP A 18 -21.52 -25.17 20.95
CA ASP A 18 -20.29 -24.75 21.66
C ASP A 18 -19.06 -24.82 20.76
N LYS A 19 -19.01 -25.85 19.91
CA LYS A 19 -17.93 -26.07 18.95
C LYS A 19 -17.86 -24.97 17.91
N ALA A 20 -19.02 -24.56 17.36
CA ALA A 20 -19.09 -23.43 16.45
C ALA A 20 -18.70 -22.11 17.14
N MET A 21 -19.09 -21.93 18.40
CA MET A 21 -18.70 -20.75 19.16
C MET A 21 -17.20 -20.70 19.43
N ASP A 22 -16.59 -21.82 19.82
CA ASP A 22 -15.14 -21.93 19.98
C ASP A 22 -14.39 -21.69 18.66
N HIS A 23 -14.90 -22.20 17.54
CA HIS A 23 -14.39 -21.93 16.20
C HIS A 23 -14.40 -20.43 15.85
N ILE A 24 -15.45 -19.70 16.26
CA ILE A 24 -15.57 -18.24 16.03
C ILE A 24 -14.60 -17.48 16.95
N ILE A 25 -14.64 -17.77 18.26
CA ILE A 25 -13.94 -17.01 19.30
C ILE A 25 -12.46 -17.38 19.38
N LYS A 26 -12.12 -18.65 19.60
CA LYS A 26 -10.75 -19.11 19.84
C LYS A 26 -10.01 -19.43 18.55
N GLY A 27 -10.76 -19.84 17.53
CA GLY A 27 -10.24 -20.31 16.27
C GLY A 27 -9.70 -21.73 16.31
N ASP A 28 -9.54 -22.33 15.13
CA ASP A 28 -9.05 -23.70 14.99
C ASP A 28 -7.56 -23.69 14.66
N LEU A 29 -6.77 -24.37 15.49
CA LEU A 29 -5.33 -24.54 15.29
C LEU A 29 -5.01 -25.99 14.97
N SER A 30 -3.97 -26.20 14.16
CA SER A 30 -3.39 -27.51 13.89
C SER A 30 -1.87 -27.45 14.03
N LEU A 31 -1.26 -28.59 14.27
CA LEU A 31 0.19 -28.73 14.40
C LEU A 31 0.76 -29.21 13.05
N ARG A 32 1.58 -28.38 12.41
CA ARG A 32 2.31 -28.77 11.19
C ARG A 32 3.75 -29.13 11.54
N PRO A 33 4.23 -30.34 11.23
CA PRO A 33 5.65 -30.62 11.31
C PRO A 33 6.39 -29.88 10.19
N GLU A 34 7.42 -29.12 10.56
CA GLU A 34 8.38 -28.50 9.65
C GLU A 34 9.78 -29.02 9.95
N VAL A 35 10.65 -29.04 8.95
CA VAL A 35 12.07 -29.28 9.16
C VAL A 35 12.77 -27.92 9.09
N LYS A 36 13.38 -27.50 10.20
CA LYS A 36 14.23 -26.30 10.27
C LYS A 36 15.62 -26.74 10.70
N ASP A 37 16.63 -26.40 9.91
CA ASP A 37 18.03 -26.74 10.16
C ASP A 37 18.27 -28.23 10.44
N GLY A 38 17.52 -29.10 9.75
CA GLY A 38 17.58 -30.56 9.93
C GLY A 38 16.79 -31.11 11.12
N PHE A 39 16.20 -30.26 11.96
CA PHE A 39 15.36 -30.66 13.10
C PHE A 39 13.87 -30.56 12.79
N LYS A 40 13.09 -31.53 13.26
CA LYS A 40 11.63 -31.51 13.15
C LYS A 40 11.04 -30.60 14.22
N VAL A 41 10.58 -29.43 13.80
CA VAL A 41 9.88 -28.45 14.64
C VAL A 41 8.38 -28.56 14.40
N ILE A 42 7.57 -28.43 15.45
CA ILE A 42 6.11 -28.41 15.31
C ILE A 42 5.65 -26.95 15.34
N GLN A 43 5.04 -26.49 14.24
CA GLN A 43 4.49 -25.14 14.14
C GLN A 43 2.96 -25.15 14.27
N PRO A 44 2.38 -24.41 15.23
CA PRO A 44 0.95 -24.17 15.30
C PRO A 44 0.48 -23.25 14.16
N ILE A 45 -0.38 -23.77 13.29
CA ILE A 45 -0.94 -23.05 12.13
C ILE A 45 -2.47 -23.02 12.20
N LEU A 46 -3.07 -22.02 11.56
CA LEU A 46 -4.52 -21.87 11.47
C LEU A 46 -5.13 -22.95 10.56
N SER A 47 -6.04 -23.76 11.07
CA SER A 47 -6.74 -24.81 10.32
C SER A 47 -8.19 -24.47 9.98
N GLY A 48 -8.74 -23.41 10.57
CA GLY A 48 -10.14 -23.01 10.39
C GLY A 48 -10.42 -21.59 10.86
N GLY A 49 -11.50 -21.43 11.63
CA GLY A 49 -12.00 -20.15 12.11
C GLY A 49 -10.96 -19.41 12.94
N MET A 50 -11.07 -18.09 13.00
CA MET A 50 -10.40 -17.21 13.96
C MET A 50 -10.91 -15.80 13.68
N HIS A 51 -11.95 -15.39 14.40
CA HIS A 51 -12.70 -14.18 14.08
C HIS A 51 -12.73 -13.17 15.23
N THR A 52 -11.90 -13.35 16.26
CA THR A 52 -11.75 -12.38 17.35
C THR A 52 -10.29 -12.12 17.67
N ILE A 53 -10.02 -11.00 18.36
CA ILE A 53 -8.68 -10.68 18.86
C ILE A 53 -8.18 -11.74 19.83
N LYS A 54 -9.06 -12.31 20.67
CA LYS A 54 -8.69 -13.40 21.59
C LYS A 54 -8.12 -14.61 20.84
N GLY A 55 -8.75 -15.01 19.75
CA GLY A 55 -8.26 -16.09 18.89
C GLY A 55 -6.91 -15.75 18.25
N TRP A 56 -6.76 -14.51 17.79
CA TRP A 56 -5.49 -14.01 17.24
C TRP A 56 -4.35 -14.04 18.27
N LEU A 57 -4.55 -13.50 19.47
CA LEU A 57 -3.54 -13.50 20.53
C LEU A 57 -3.11 -14.92 20.92
N ASN A 58 -4.04 -15.88 20.93
CA ASN A 58 -3.74 -17.29 21.14
C ASN A 58 -2.83 -17.87 20.05
N LEU A 59 -3.14 -17.65 18.76
CA LEU A 59 -2.28 -18.09 17.65
C LEU A 59 -0.89 -17.46 17.73
N LYS A 60 -0.84 -16.16 18.04
CA LYS A 60 0.40 -15.39 18.09
C LYS A 60 1.31 -15.81 19.24
N SER A 61 0.77 -16.05 20.44
CA SER A 61 1.54 -16.53 21.60
C SER A 61 2.27 -17.86 21.35
N LYS A 62 1.84 -18.59 20.32
CA LYS A 62 2.42 -19.88 19.88
C LYS A 62 3.40 -19.73 18.71
N ASN A 63 3.62 -18.51 18.22
CA ASN A 63 4.39 -18.21 17.02
C ASN A 63 5.25 -16.94 17.24
N ASN A 64 6.20 -17.01 18.16
CA ASN A 64 7.04 -15.85 18.55
C ASN A 64 7.89 -15.26 17.40
N GLY A 65 8.12 -16.02 16.33
CA GLY A 65 8.81 -15.52 15.13
C GLY A 65 7.95 -14.64 14.22
N LEU A 66 6.65 -14.47 14.53
CA LEU A 66 5.71 -13.64 13.80
C LEU A 66 5.47 -12.33 14.57
N VAL A 67 6.03 -11.23 14.05
CA VAL A 67 6.02 -9.91 14.73
C VAL A 67 5.22 -8.87 13.95
N ASN A 68 4.90 -7.73 14.58
CA ASN A 68 4.31 -6.63 13.84
C ASN A 68 5.26 -6.16 12.72
N ILE A 69 4.72 -5.77 11.56
CA ILE A 69 5.56 -5.33 10.43
C ILE A 69 6.51 -4.17 10.77
N LEU A 70 6.14 -3.28 11.70
CA LEU A 70 7.04 -2.23 12.16
C LEU A 70 8.28 -2.78 12.89
N ASN A 71 8.12 -3.88 13.61
CA ASN A 71 9.19 -4.56 14.36
C ASN A 71 9.92 -5.63 13.53
N TYR A 72 9.40 -5.97 12.35
CA TYR A 72 9.95 -7.02 11.49
C TYR A 72 11.41 -6.76 11.08
N ASP A 73 12.16 -7.84 10.96
CA ASP A 73 13.52 -7.81 10.45
C ASP A 73 13.75 -9.18 9.82
N HIS A 74 13.87 -9.22 8.50
CA HIS A 74 14.00 -10.46 7.76
C HIS A 74 15.19 -11.33 8.20
N ARG A 75 16.20 -10.73 8.85
CA ARG A 75 17.39 -11.44 9.34
C ARG A 75 17.11 -12.31 10.57
N ILE A 76 16.09 -11.98 11.36
CA ILE A 76 15.81 -12.63 12.66
C ILE A 76 14.38 -13.13 12.81
N HIS A 77 13.42 -12.56 12.06
CA HIS A 77 12.01 -12.88 12.17
C HIS A 77 11.53 -13.79 11.03
N GLN A 78 10.61 -14.71 11.34
CA GLN A 78 10.08 -15.68 10.38
C GLN A 78 9.02 -15.08 9.45
N GLY A 79 8.36 -14.02 9.89
CA GLY A 79 7.36 -13.31 9.11
C GLY A 79 6.80 -12.13 9.88
N TRP A 80 5.94 -11.36 9.22
CA TRP A 80 5.26 -10.23 9.83
C TRP A 80 3.74 -10.37 9.80
N TYR A 81 3.06 -9.64 10.66
CA TYR A 81 1.64 -9.38 10.52
C TYR A 81 1.37 -7.87 10.44
N TYR A 82 0.25 -7.53 9.80
CA TYR A 82 -0.28 -6.17 9.78
C TYR A 82 -1.73 -6.22 10.24
N ALA A 83 -2.12 -5.32 11.13
CA ALA A 83 -3.50 -5.21 11.60
C ALA A 83 -3.98 -3.76 11.50
N ARG A 84 -5.26 -3.58 11.21
CA ARG A 84 -5.90 -2.27 11.11
C ARG A 84 -7.33 -2.34 11.60
N GLU A 85 -7.73 -1.34 12.37
CA GLU A 85 -9.11 -1.08 12.74
C GLU A 85 -9.82 -0.30 11.63
N LEU A 86 -10.95 -0.83 11.17
CA LEU A 86 -11.84 -0.15 10.23
C LEU A 86 -12.75 0.81 10.99
N GLN A 87 -13.45 1.69 10.27
CA GLN A 87 -14.28 2.73 10.88
C GLN A 87 -15.37 2.25 11.86
N ASN A 88 -15.82 1.01 11.72
CA ASN A 88 -16.84 0.39 12.57
C ASN A 88 -16.24 -0.52 13.66
N GLY A 89 -14.93 -0.46 13.88
CA GLY A 89 -14.20 -1.25 14.87
C GLY A 89 -13.75 -2.64 14.38
N THR A 90 -14.24 -3.12 13.23
CA THR A 90 -13.77 -4.39 12.65
C THR A 90 -12.27 -4.36 12.44
N ILE A 91 -11.54 -5.41 12.83
CA ILE A 91 -10.11 -5.50 12.58
C ILE A 91 -9.86 -6.31 11.30
N VAL A 92 -9.07 -5.76 10.38
CA VAL A 92 -8.46 -6.54 9.29
C VAL A 92 -7.04 -6.92 9.69
N LEU A 93 -6.72 -8.20 9.53
CA LEU A 93 -5.45 -8.81 9.92
C LEU A 93 -4.84 -9.51 8.72
N ARG A 94 -3.58 -9.20 8.39
CA ARG A 94 -2.81 -9.82 7.32
C ARG A 94 -1.73 -10.71 7.91
N LEU A 95 -1.71 -11.97 7.48
CA LEU A 95 -0.81 -13.01 7.98
C LEU A 95 -0.12 -13.75 6.83
N PRO A 96 1.09 -14.31 7.01
CA PRO A 96 1.71 -15.10 5.97
C PRO A 96 0.91 -16.38 5.70
N LYS A 97 0.76 -16.76 4.43
CA LYS A 97 0.06 -17.97 3.96
C LYS A 97 0.64 -19.24 4.61
N SER A 98 1.93 -19.24 4.93
CA SER A 98 2.57 -20.35 5.64
C SER A 98 1.94 -20.60 7.01
N PHE A 99 1.26 -19.63 7.64
CA PHE A 99 0.57 -19.81 8.92
C PHE A 99 -0.85 -20.40 8.79
N TYR A 100 -1.22 -20.90 7.61
CA TYR A 100 -2.50 -21.54 7.33
C TYR A 100 -2.30 -22.99 6.88
N SER A 101 -3.25 -23.85 7.22
CA SER A 101 -3.41 -25.16 6.58
C SER A 101 -3.81 -24.97 5.11
N GLY A 102 -3.55 -25.95 4.24
CA GLY A 102 -3.92 -25.85 2.82
C GLY A 102 -5.41 -25.57 2.62
N LYS A 103 -6.27 -26.23 3.40
CA LYS A 103 -7.72 -26.03 3.39
C LYS A 103 -8.11 -24.63 3.89
N ALA A 104 -7.56 -24.19 5.02
CA ALA A 104 -7.86 -22.87 5.58
C ALA A 104 -7.38 -21.74 4.65
N ALA A 105 -6.21 -21.90 4.05
CA ALA A 105 -5.67 -20.98 3.06
C ALA A 105 -6.61 -20.88 1.85
N ASN A 106 -7.10 -22.00 1.32
CA ASN A 106 -7.99 -22.01 0.17
C ASN A 106 -9.36 -21.38 0.46
N ILE A 107 -9.93 -21.61 1.64
CA ILE A 107 -11.19 -20.97 2.05
C ILE A 107 -10.99 -19.46 2.24
N THR A 108 -9.87 -19.06 2.86
CA THR A 108 -9.55 -17.64 3.09
C THR A 108 -9.26 -16.89 1.79
N LYS A 109 -8.80 -17.59 0.74
CA LYS A 109 -8.72 -17.03 -0.63
C LYS A 109 -10.08 -16.86 -1.29
N TYR A 110 -11.15 -17.53 -0.86
CA TYR A 110 -12.40 -17.56 -1.61
C TYR A 110 -13.13 -16.19 -1.69
N PRO A 111 -13.11 -15.35 -0.64
CA PRO A 111 -13.59 -13.96 -0.76
C PRO A 111 -12.68 -13.06 -1.61
N ASP A 112 -11.48 -13.53 -1.95
CA ASP A 112 -10.46 -12.79 -2.67
C ASP A 112 -9.69 -13.77 -3.58
N ASN A 113 -10.36 -14.27 -4.64
CA ASN A 113 -9.84 -15.22 -5.67
C ASN A 113 -8.53 -14.74 -6.36
N TYR A 114 -8.00 -13.63 -5.88
CA TYR A 114 -7.05 -12.75 -6.47
C TYR A 114 -5.67 -12.83 -5.78
N TYR A 115 -5.51 -13.50 -4.64
CA TYR A 115 -4.28 -13.38 -3.83
C TYR A 115 -3.26 -14.53 -3.96
N LYS A 116 -2.02 -14.22 -4.41
CA LYS A 116 -0.84 -15.13 -4.41
C LYS A 116 0.44 -14.53 -3.79
N SER A 117 0.39 -13.40 -3.07
CA SER A 117 1.63 -12.74 -2.58
C SER A 117 2.22 -13.34 -1.28
N GLY A 118 1.98 -14.62 -1.00
CA GLY A 118 2.48 -15.28 0.22
C GLY A 118 1.84 -14.83 1.54
N TYR A 119 0.86 -13.92 1.54
CA TYR A 119 0.09 -13.45 2.70
C TYR A 119 -1.42 -13.65 2.47
N LEU A 120 -2.24 -13.59 3.52
CA LEU A 120 -3.70 -13.71 3.47
C LEU A 120 -4.32 -12.77 4.50
N TRP A 121 -5.44 -12.17 4.13
CA TRP A 121 -6.22 -11.29 5.00
C TRP A 121 -7.29 -12.10 5.76
N LYS A 122 -7.57 -11.73 7.02
CA LYS A 122 -8.74 -12.12 7.82
C LYS A 122 -9.43 -10.91 8.43
N THR A 123 -10.73 -11.04 8.67
CA THR A 123 -11.53 -10.09 9.45
C THR A 123 -11.76 -10.66 10.85
N LEU A 124 -11.64 -9.79 11.85
CA LEU A 124 -11.95 -10.06 13.24
C LEU A 124 -13.02 -9.07 13.71
N PHE A 125 -13.90 -9.54 14.60
CA PHE A 125 -14.83 -8.69 15.34
C PHE A 125 -14.07 -7.58 16.10
N PRO A 126 -14.75 -6.46 16.43
CA PRO A 126 -14.15 -5.38 17.20
C PRO A 126 -13.50 -5.83 18.50
N ALA A 127 -12.52 -5.07 18.96
CA ALA A 127 -11.59 -5.49 20.01
C ALA A 127 -12.27 -5.84 21.34
N ASP A 128 -13.38 -5.20 21.63
CA ASP A 128 -14.18 -5.33 22.84
C ASP A 128 -15.24 -6.45 22.76
N PHE A 129 -15.26 -7.24 21.69
CA PHE A 129 -16.24 -8.30 21.49
C PHE A 129 -15.89 -9.56 22.28
N ASP A 130 -16.79 -9.93 23.18
CA ASP A 130 -16.80 -11.21 23.87
C ASP A 130 -17.84 -12.16 23.27
N GLU A 131 -18.02 -13.32 23.90
CA GLU A 131 -18.99 -14.33 23.44
C GLU A 131 -20.41 -13.77 23.38
N LYS A 132 -20.80 -12.94 24.34
CA LYS A 132 -22.14 -12.36 24.43
C LYS A 132 -22.40 -11.39 23.28
N LYS A 133 -21.47 -10.46 23.04
CA LYS A 133 -21.59 -9.49 21.94
C LYS A 133 -21.62 -10.15 20.56
N VAL A 134 -20.87 -11.25 20.39
CA VAL A 134 -20.92 -12.04 19.14
C VAL A 134 -22.31 -12.65 18.93
N LYS A 135 -22.94 -13.21 19.97
CA LYS A 135 -24.32 -13.75 19.90
C LYS A 135 -25.35 -12.67 19.59
N GLU A 136 -25.27 -11.53 20.29
CA GLU A 136 -26.13 -10.36 20.04
C GLU A 136 -26.01 -9.88 18.59
N THR A 137 -24.78 -9.83 18.08
CA THR A 137 -24.46 -9.47 16.70
C THR A 137 -25.05 -10.45 15.69
N ILE A 138 -24.94 -11.77 15.94
CA ILE A 138 -25.56 -12.80 15.09
C ILE A 138 -27.07 -12.64 15.05
N SER A 139 -27.69 -12.46 16.23
CA SER A 139 -29.14 -12.26 16.36
C SER A 139 -29.61 -11.04 15.56
N GLU A 140 -28.93 -9.90 15.71
CA GLU A 140 -29.30 -8.68 14.99
C GLU A 140 -29.09 -8.82 13.48
N ALA A 141 -28.00 -9.46 13.04
CA ALA A 141 -27.73 -9.72 11.63
C ALA A 141 -28.79 -10.62 10.98
N LEU A 142 -29.26 -11.66 11.69
CA LEU A 142 -30.34 -12.54 11.22
C LEU A 142 -31.70 -11.84 11.14
N ASN A 143 -31.87 -10.72 11.85
CA ASN A 143 -33.07 -9.87 11.80
C ASN A 143 -33.01 -8.77 10.73
N ASN A 144 -31.86 -8.58 10.08
CA ASN A 144 -31.61 -7.55 9.07
C ASN A 144 -30.82 -8.16 7.90
N ILE A 145 -31.45 -9.11 7.22
CA ILE A 145 -30.82 -9.91 6.17
C ILE A 145 -30.74 -9.12 4.86
N ASP A 146 -29.55 -9.11 4.29
CA ASP A 146 -29.31 -8.70 2.90
C ASP A 146 -29.63 -9.87 1.98
N THR A 147 -30.85 -9.89 1.44
CA THR A 147 -31.32 -10.99 0.59
C THR A 147 -30.59 -11.06 -0.75
N GLU A 148 -30.04 -9.94 -1.22
CA GLU A 148 -29.30 -9.88 -2.49
C GLU A 148 -27.88 -10.43 -2.32
N ALA A 149 -27.26 -10.21 -1.17
CA ALA A 149 -25.91 -10.71 -0.87
C ALA A 149 -25.88 -12.12 -0.24
N SER A 150 -27.04 -12.66 0.17
CA SER A 150 -27.16 -13.99 0.78
C SER A 150 -27.29 -15.09 -0.28
N SER A 151 -26.83 -16.31 0.05
CA SER A 151 -26.91 -17.48 -0.81
C SER A 151 -27.15 -18.76 0.00
N GLU A 152 -27.38 -19.89 -0.65
CA GLU A 152 -27.59 -21.16 0.05
C GLU A 152 -26.38 -21.50 0.95
N GLY A 153 -26.64 -21.74 2.24
CA GLY A 153 -25.61 -22.02 3.24
C GLY A 153 -24.85 -20.78 3.75
N GLN A 154 -25.20 -19.57 3.28
CA GLN A 154 -24.57 -18.32 3.71
C GLN A 154 -25.58 -17.17 3.83
N ILE A 155 -25.78 -16.66 5.04
CA ILE A 155 -26.57 -15.46 5.29
C ILE A 155 -25.63 -14.26 5.44
N VAL A 156 -25.94 -13.16 4.77
CA VAL A 156 -25.31 -11.86 4.95
C VAL A 156 -26.32 -10.93 5.62
N GLY A 157 -25.93 -10.31 6.73
CA GLY A 157 -26.80 -9.41 7.48
C GLY A 157 -26.03 -8.27 8.13
N TYR A 158 -26.76 -7.35 8.74
CA TYR A 158 -26.21 -6.15 9.36
C TYR A 158 -26.59 -6.05 10.85
N SER A 159 -25.68 -5.52 11.67
CA SER A 159 -25.84 -5.35 13.12
C SER A 159 -25.32 -3.99 13.57
N ASN A 160 -25.59 -3.61 14.82
CA ASN A 160 -25.36 -2.29 15.40
C ASN A 160 -26.08 -1.16 14.65
N PHE A 161 -27.37 -1.30 14.35
CA PHE A 161 -28.14 -0.21 13.73
C PHE A 161 -28.45 0.94 14.69
N SER A 162 -28.39 0.68 16.00
CA SER A 162 -28.56 1.71 17.03
C SER A 162 -27.48 2.80 16.96
N ASP A 163 -26.31 2.48 16.42
CA ASP A 163 -25.24 3.43 16.09
C ASP A 163 -24.84 3.25 14.62
N PRO A 164 -25.46 4.01 13.68
CA PRO A 164 -25.18 3.89 12.25
C PRO A 164 -23.71 4.04 11.86
N LEU A 165 -22.89 4.73 12.68
CA LEU A 165 -21.46 4.89 12.44
C LEU A 165 -20.68 3.60 12.72
N LYS A 166 -21.25 2.68 13.51
CA LYS A 166 -20.66 1.40 13.91
C LYS A 166 -21.37 0.19 13.31
N THR A 167 -22.22 0.39 12.30
CA THR A 167 -22.89 -0.73 11.64
C THR A 167 -21.88 -1.73 11.09
N LEU A 168 -22.09 -3.00 11.43
CA LEU A 168 -21.25 -4.13 11.05
C LEU A 168 -22.00 -5.01 10.06
N ARG A 169 -21.34 -5.36 8.94
CA ARG A 169 -21.85 -6.37 8.01
C ARG A 169 -21.24 -7.73 8.36
N VAL A 170 -22.08 -8.71 8.63
CA VAL A 170 -21.71 -10.03 9.15
C VAL A 170 -22.11 -11.11 8.15
N THR A 171 -21.23 -12.09 7.97
CA THR A 171 -21.50 -13.32 7.21
C THR A 171 -21.67 -14.47 8.19
N ILE A 172 -22.78 -15.19 8.07
CA ILE A 172 -23.13 -16.36 8.88
C ILE A 172 -23.20 -17.57 7.95
N GLN A 173 -22.31 -18.53 8.17
CA GLN A 173 -22.27 -19.79 7.42
C GLN A 173 -23.05 -20.86 8.18
N TYR A 174 -23.93 -21.58 7.49
CA TYR A 174 -24.77 -22.59 8.09
C TYR A 174 -24.91 -23.83 7.20
N HIS A 175 -25.25 -24.96 7.81
CA HIS A 175 -25.61 -26.18 7.09
C HIS A 175 -26.77 -26.88 7.80
N GLY A 176 -27.85 -27.15 7.08
CA GLY A 176 -29.11 -27.57 7.69
C GLY A 176 -29.62 -26.51 8.66
N ASN A 177 -29.76 -26.86 9.93
CA ASN A 177 -30.15 -25.95 11.00
C ASN A 177 -28.99 -25.55 11.92
N GLU A 178 -27.73 -25.80 11.57
CA GLU A 178 -26.58 -25.50 12.42
C GLU A 178 -25.73 -24.37 11.85
N ILE A 179 -25.47 -23.34 12.66
CA ILE A 179 -24.46 -22.31 12.37
C ILE A 179 -23.08 -22.95 12.50
N LYS A 180 -22.29 -22.87 11.44
CA LYS A 180 -20.90 -23.38 11.39
C LYS A 180 -19.88 -22.31 11.73
N SER A 181 -20.14 -21.06 11.33
CA SER A 181 -19.28 -19.92 11.61
C SER A 181 -20.05 -18.60 11.43
N ALA A 182 -19.56 -17.54 12.08
CA ALA A 182 -20.03 -16.17 11.88
C ALA A 182 -18.85 -15.22 12.01
N PHE A 183 -18.75 -14.25 11.11
CA PHE A 183 -17.62 -13.32 11.06
C PHE A 183 -17.97 -12.00 10.36
N PRO A 184 -17.30 -10.88 10.70
CA PRO A 184 -17.43 -9.66 9.93
C PRO A 184 -16.99 -9.90 8.49
N SER A 185 -17.80 -9.48 7.52
CA SER A 185 -17.49 -9.61 6.09
C SER A 185 -16.37 -8.65 5.64
N TRP A 186 -15.79 -8.90 4.46
CA TRP A 186 -14.78 -8.00 3.88
C TRP A 186 -15.36 -6.66 3.45
N GLY A 187 -16.51 -6.66 2.78
CA GLY A 187 -17.19 -5.44 2.35
C GLY A 187 -17.92 -4.77 3.51
N GLN A 188 -17.19 -4.41 4.57
CA GLN A 188 -17.73 -3.60 5.66
C GLN A 188 -18.30 -2.30 5.08
N PRO A 189 -19.49 -1.88 5.51
CA PRO A 189 -20.17 -0.77 4.88
C PRO A 189 -19.41 0.53 5.10
N ASN A 190 -19.52 1.45 4.14
CA ASN A 190 -19.14 2.82 4.39
C ASN A 190 -20.15 3.49 5.35
N THR A 191 -19.82 3.62 6.63
CA THR A 191 -20.71 4.20 7.65
C THR A 191 -20.64 5.72 7.73
N GLY A 192 -19.74 6.37 6.97
CA GLY A 192 -19.63 7.83 6.91
C GLY A 192 -18.89 8.47 8.09
N ASN A 193 -18.19 7.68 8.91
CA ASN A 193 -17.30 8.22 9.94
C ASN A 193 -15.93 8.61 9.32
N ASN A 194 -15.03 9.17 10.14
CA ASN A 194 -13.66 9.56 9.77
C ASN A 194 -12.69 8.37 9.54
N GLY A 195 -13.14 7.13 9.78
CA GLY A 195 -12.36 5.93 9.49
C GLY A 195 -12.50 5.45 8.04
N LYS A 196 -11.64 4.50 7.64
CA LYS A 196 -11.70 3.90 6.30
C LYS A 196 -12.39 2.54 6.35
N ALA A 197 -13.39 2.34 5.49
CA ALA A 197 -13.92 1.00 5.21
C ALA A 197 -12.85 0.14 4.51
N TYR A 198 -12.95 -1.18 4.61
CA TYR A 198 -12.12 -2.03 3.78
C TYR A 198 -12.48 -1.81 2.30
N SER A 199 -11.45 -1.71 1.47
CA SER A 199 -11.58 -1.58 0.04
C SER A 199 -10.62 -2.53 -0.63
N HIS A 200 -11.04 -3.13 -1.73
CA HIS A 200 -10.15 -3.91 -2.58
C HIS A 200 -9.01 -3.06 -3.18
N PHE A 201 -9.11 -1.72 -3.15
CA PHE A 201 -8.01 -0.80 -3.51
C PHE A 201 -6.80 -0.88 -2.55
N ASP A 202 -7.02 -1.36 -1.32
CA ASP A 202 -6.01 -1.52 -0.26
C ASP A 202 -5.51 -2.96 -0.13
N ASN A 203 -6.00 -3.92 -0.91
CA ASN A 203 -5.61 -5.32 -0.72
C ASN A 203 -4.10 -5.56 -0.92
N ILE A 204 -3.46 -4.78 -1.81
CA ILE A 204 -2.02 -4.82 -2.08
C ILE A 204 -1.25 -3.91 -1.10
N GLY A 205 -1.84 -2.80 -0.63
CA GLY A 205 -1.16 -1.77 0.18
C GLY A 205 -1.70 -1.60 1.58
N PHE A 206 -0.83 -1.56 2.56
CA PHE A 206 -1.21 -1.51 3.98
C PHE A 206 -0.39 -0.45 4.70
N ALA A 207 -0.75 0.80 4.41
CA ALA A 207 -0.15 1.96 5.02
C ALA A 207 -0.36 1.95 6.55
N ILE A 208 0.73 2.18 7.28
CA ILE A 208 0.77 2.35 8.73
C ILE A 208 0.12 3.70 9.06
N THR A 209 -1.04 3.65 9.69
CA THR A 209 -1.85 4.82 10.03
C THR A 209 -2.19 4.83 11.51
N ALA A 210 -2.85 5.88 11.98
CA ALA A 210 -3.38 5.92 13.35
C ALA A 210 -4.36 4.76 13.64
N SER A 211 -4.98 4.18 12.61
CA SER A 211 -5.84 3.00 12.72
C SER A 211 -5.09 1.66 12.72
N SER A 212 -3.77 1.66 12.55
CA SER A 212 -2.97 0.43 12.58
C SER A 212 -2.86 -0.09 14.02
N CYS A 213 -3.15 -1.37 14.22
CA CYS A 213 -3.14 -1.98 15.53
C CYS A 213 -1.83 -2.71 15.78
N ASN A 214 -1.24 -2.50 16.95
CA ASN A 214 -0.12 -3.31 17.43
C ASN A 214 -0.59 -4.17 18.61
N PHE A 215 -0.46 -5.48 18.46
CA PHE A 215 -0.83 -6.45 19.49
C PHE A 215 0.40 -7.09 20.14
N ASP A 216 1.61 -6.62 19.83
CA ASP A 216 2.85 -7.07 20.50
C ASP A 216 2.81 -6.50 21.93
N ASP A 217 2.68 -7.36 22.95
CA ASP A 217 2.57 -6.98 24.38
C ASP A 217 3.82 -6.28 24.93
N VAL A 218 4.88 -6.25 24.14
CA VAL A 218 6.12 -5.57 24.44
C VAL A 218 6.50 -4.92 23.12
N ARG A 219 6.52 -3.58 23.05
CA ARG A 219 7.57 -2.96 22.24
C ARG A 219 8.82 -3.56 22.84
N ASP A 220 9.50 -4.47 22.16
CA ASP A 220 10.81 -4.92 22.61
C ASP A 220 11.56 -3.64 22.98
N ASN A 221 11.70 -3.41 24.29
CA ASN A 221 12.30 -2.21 24.87
C ASN A 221 13.82 -2.30 24.69
N LYS A 222 14.29 -2.89 23.59
CA LYS A 222 15.52 -2.41 22.99
C LYS A 222 15.18 -1.00 22.54
N GLU A 223 15.55 -0.02 23.37
CA GLU A 223 15.72 1.34 22.90
C GLU A 223 16.56 1.22 21.64
N SER A 224 15.91 1.26 20.47
CA SER A 224 16.67 1.32 19.25
C SER A 224 17.46 2.62 19.29
N GLU A 225 18.63 2.66 18.66
CA GLU A 225 19.45 3.88 18.59
C GLU A 225 18.62 5.08 18.09
N MET A 226 17.54 4.83 17.34
CA MET A 226 16.61 5.83 16.83
C MET A 226 15.43 6.17 17.77
N SER A 227 15.02 5.29 18.68
CA SER A 227 14.18 5.67 19.83
C SER A 227 14.85 6.78 20.67
N ILE A 228 16.19 6.81 20.64
CA ILE A 228 17.01 7.84 21.26
C ILE A 228 17.08 9.10 20.37
N VAL A 229 17.06 8.98 19.03
CA VAL A 229 16.96 10.14 18.12
C VAL A 229 15.65 10.90 18.27
N TYR A 230 14.54 10.22 18.58
CA TYR A 230 13.29 10.89 18.95
C TYR A 230 13.39 11.70 20.26
N LYS A 231 14.32 11.33 21.14
CA LYS A 231 14.59 12.05 22.40
C LYS A 231 15.65 13.15 22.21
N ASP A 232 16.58 12.98 21.27
CA ASP A 232 17.65 13.94 20.96
C ASP A 232 18.01 13.95 19.46
N PHE A 233 17.54 14.99 18.76
CA PHE A 233 17.83 15.18 17.34
C PHE A 233 19.31 15.42 17.03
N ASN A 234 20.19 15.73 18.00
CA ASN A 234 21.62 15.86 17.69
C ASN A 234 22.25 14.50 17.33
N LYS A 235 21.71 13.41 17.89
CA LYS A 235 22.22 12.06 17.61
C LYS A 235 22.07 11.64 16.16
N ILE A 236 21.07 12.18 15.43
CA ILE A 236 20.97 11.91 13.99
C ILE A 236 22.19 12.45 13.25
N VAL A 237 22.75 13.59 13.68
CA VAL A 237 23.95 14.17 13.08
C VAL A 237 25.17 13.32 13.39
N ASP A 238 25.26 12.82 14.61
CA ASP A 238 26.38 12.00 15.07
C ASP A 238 26.47 10.69 14.29
N ILE A 239 25.34 10.01 14.08
CA ILE A 239 25.31 8.73 13.35
C ILE A 239 25.34 8.89 11.82
N THR A 240 25.08 10.09 11.28
CA THR A 240 25.07 10.29 9.82
C THR A 240 26.51 10.39 9.29
N PRO A 241 26.91 9.56 8.30
CA PRO A 241 28.20 9.66 7.61
C PRO A 241 28.49 11.04 6.99
N ASN A 242 29.76 11.44 6.97
CA ASN A 242 30.18 12.77 6.48
C ASN A 242 29.78 13.04 5.02
N VAL A 243 29.86 12.04 4.14
CA VAL A 243 29.48 12.16 2.72
C VAL A 243 28.01 12.60 2.52
N PHE A 244 27.13 12.27 3.47
CA PHE A 244 25.74 12.71 3.45
C PHE A 244 25.59 14.09 4.08
N LYS A 245 26.21 14.31 5.25
CA LYS A 245 26.22 15.60 5.96
C LYS A 245 26.73 16.76 5.12
N GLU A 246 27.75 16.51 4.30
CA GLU A 246 28.41 17.54 3.50
C GLU A 246 27.73 17.78 2.13
N ARG A 247 26.67 17.03 1.80
CA ARG A 247 25.91 17.17 0.54
C ARG A 247 25.52 18.61 0.28
N ASP A 248 25.75 19.11 -0.93
CA ASP A 248 25.33 20.46 -1.29
C ASP A 248 23.81 20.62 -1.31
N ILE A 249 23.35 21.77 -0.79
CA ILE A 249 21.95 22.16 -0.81
C ILE A 249 21.53 22.39 -2.26
N VAL A 250 20.38 21.83 -2.65
CA VAL A 250 19.85 21.94 -4.00
C VAL A 250 19.51 23.40 -4.32
N LYS A 251 20.16 23.96 -5.33
CA LYS A 251 19.94 25.34 -5.85
C LYS A 251 19.52 25.39 -7.32
N ILE A 252 19.56 24.26 -8.01
CA ILE A 252 19.25 24.11 -9.44
C ILE A 252 18.09 23.12 -9.59
N ASN A 253 17.48 23.03 -10.77
CA ASN A 253 16.47 22.01 -11.07
C ASN A 253 16.97 20.60 -10.70
N ALA A 254 16.07 19.79 -10.14
CA ALA A 254 16.35 18.50 -9.55
C ALA A 254 17.08 17.53 -10.51
N LYS A 255 16.72 17.52 -11.80
CA LYS A 255 17.34 16.64 -12.80
C LYS A 255 18.84 16.93 -12.93
N LYS A 256 19.20 18.20 -13.11
CA LYS A 256 20.60 18.64 -13.24
C LYS A 256 21.37 18.42 -11.93
N TYR A 257 20.73 18.67 -10.78
CA TYR A 257 21.32 18.38 -9.48
C TYR A 257 21.64 16.89 -9.32
N ASN A 258 20.67 16.01 -9.60
CA ASN A 258 20.81 14.57 -9.49
C ASN A 258 21.93 14.04 -10.40
N SER A 259 22.03 14.51 -11.65
CA SER A 259 23.13 14.13 -12.55
C SER A 259 24.51 14.56 -12.02
N ASN A 260 24.63 15.75 -11.44
CA ASN A 260 25.89 16.20 -10.83
C ASN A 260 26.23 15.41 -9.56
N ARG A 261 25.23 15.17 -8.70
CA ARG A 261 25.40 14.37 -7.48
C ARG A 261 25.84 12.96 -7.81
N LEU A 262 25.25 12.33 -8.83
CA LEU A 262 25.63 11.00 -9.30
C LEU A 262 27.13 10.91 -9.66
N LYS A 263 27.63 11.89 -10.43
CA LYS A 263 29.06 11.98 -10.80
C LYS A 263 29.96 12.15 -9.57
N ASN A 264 29.52 12.92 -8.58
CA ASN A 264 30.28 13.12 -7.34
C ASN A 264 30.32 11.85 -6.49
N LEU A 265 29.20 11.13 -6.38
CA LEU A 265 29.11 9.88 -5.63
C LEU A 265 29.94 8.77 -6.29
N LEU A 266 29.97 8.69 -7.62
CA LEU A 266 30.84 7.76 -8.34
C LEU A 266 32.31 7.98 -7.97
N LYS A 267 32.78 9.24 -8.06
CA LYS A 267 34.16 9.61 -7.67
C LYS A 267 34.45 9.37 -6.19
N TYR A 268 33.45 9.52 -5.33
CA TYR A 268 33.58 9.22 -3.90
C TYR A 268 33.73 7.72 -3.68
N ALA A 269 32.87 6.90 -4.28
CA ALA A 269 32.92 5.44 -4.18
C ALA A 269 34.24 4.85 -4.73
N GLU A 270 34.88 5.51 -5.69
CA GLU A 270 36.21 5.13 -6.18
C GLU A 270 37.33 5.33 -5.15
N LYS A 271 37.16 6.24 -4.19
CA LYS A 271 38.21 6.68 -3.25
C LYS A 271 37.90 6.38 -1.78
N ILE A 272 36.70 5.86 -1.51
CA ILE A 272 36.25 5.56 -0.16
C ILE A 272 37.20 4.58 0.51
N ASN A 273 37.54 4.83 1.77
CA ASN A 273 38.31 3.90 2.58
C ASN A 273 37.40 2.91 3.35
N GLU A 274 38.00 1.90 3.96
CA GLU A 274 37.25 0.84 4.66
C GLU A 274 36.42 1.38 5.84
N ASN A 275 36.95 2.32 6.63
CA ASN A 275 36.24 2.91 7.76
C ASN A 275 35.00 3.69 7.29
N GLU A 276 35.14 4.51 6.25
CA GLU A 276 34.02 5.24 5.66
C GLU A 276 32.95 4.30 5.09
N LEU A 277 33.36 3.18 4.49
CA LEU A 277 32.45 2.16 4.00
C LEU A 277 31.69 1.49 5.17
N ILE A 278 32.39 1.15 6.26
CA ILE A 278 31.79 0.59 7.48
C ILE A 278 30.79 1.56 8.08
N GLU A 279 31.09 2.86 8.14
CA GLU A 279 30.17 3.90 8.65
C GLU A 279 28.89 3.95 7.81
N ILE A 280 29.01 3.94 6.48
CA ILE A 280 27.85 3.93 5.57
C ILE A 280 27.03 2.66 5.77
N LYS A 281 27.66 1.48 5.79
CA LYS A 281 26.96 0.21 5.99
C LYS A 281 26.25 0.16 7.35
N SER A 282 26.91 0.66 8.39
CA SER A 282 26.35 0.71 9.74
C SER A 282 25.11 1.60 9.78
N TYR A 283 25.20 2.82 9.24
CA TYR A 283 24.05 3.74 9.12
C TYR A 283 22.89 3.12 8.34
N LEU A 284 23.19 2.49 7.20
CA LEU A 284 22.19 1.82 6.37
C LEU A 284 21.66 0.52 7.00
N SER A 285 22.29 -0.04 8.03
CA SER A 285 21.78 -1.25 8.71
C SER A 285 20.71 -0.96 9.77
N ILE A 286 20.52 0.31 10.13
CA ILE A 286 19.54 0.78 11.12
C ILE A 286 18.14 0.67 10.53
N LEU A 287 17.25 -0.13 11.15
CA LEU A 287 15.92 -0.42 10.59
C LEU A 287 15.03 0.81 10.50
N GLU A 288 15.12 1.74 11.45
CA GLU A 288 14.34 2.97 11.47
C GLU A 288 14.73 3.93 10.35
N ILE A 289 15.96 3.87 9.83
CA ILE A 289 16.37 4.63 8.64
C ILE A 289 15.55 4.20 7.41
N HIS A 290 15.06 2.96 7.36
CA HIS A 290 14.22 2.47 6.27
C HIS A 290 12.74 2.62 6.58
N LYS A 291 12.38 2.32 7.83
CA LYS A 291 10.99 2.20 8.24
C LYS A 291 10.38 3.51 8.66
N ASP A 292 11.15 4.45 9.19
CA ASP A 292 10.62 5.58 9.95
C ASP A 292 11.21 6.94 9.53
N TYR A 293 11.96 6.96 8.43
CA TYR A 293 12.64 8.15 7.89
C TYR A 293 11.72 9.38 7.78
N LEU A 294 10.45 9.18 7.38
CA LEU A 294 9.50 10.27 7.24
C LEU A 294 9.16 10.88 8.60
N ASN A 295 8.90 10.08 9.62
CA ASN A 295 8.55 10.58 10.95
C ASN A 295 9.73 11.30 11.60
N ILE A 296 10.95 10.82 11.38
CA ILE A 296 12.19 11.51 11.80
C ILE A 296 12.26 12.90 11.16
N THR A 297 12.11 12.96 9.84
CA THR A 297 12.13 14.22 9.07
C THR A 297 11.02 15.16 9.55
N LYS A 298 9.78 14.66 9.61
CA LYS A 298 8.58 15.40 10.01
C LYS A 298 8.72 15.99 11.40
N ASN A 299 9.12 15.20 12.39
CA ASN A 299 9.31 15.65 13.76
C ASN A 299 10.43 16.71 13.85
N ALA A 300 11.51 16.57 13.08
CA ALA A 300 12.54 17.61 13.02
C ALA A 300 11.99 18.95 12.48
N TYR A 301 11.13 18.94 11.45
CA TYR A 301 10.49 20.16 10.95
C TYR A 301 9.52 20.78 11.98
N TYR A 302 8.82 19.98 12.77
CA TYR A 302 7.94 20.48 13.83
C TYR A 302 8.71 21.13 14.99
N HIS A 303 9.87 20.59 15.36
CA HIS A 303 10.56 20.97 16.60
C HIS A 303 11.85 21.77 16.41
N MET A 304 12.51 21.65 15.25
CA MET A 304 13.86 22.16 15.00
C MET A 304 13.93 23.10 13.77
N ALA A 305 12.82 23.75 13.40
CA ALA A 305 12.72 24.58 12.19
C ALA A 305 13.81 25.65 12.04
N LYS A 306 14.25 26.29 13.14
CA LYS A 306 15.35 27.27 13.13
C LYS A 306 16.68 26.62 12.78
N LYS A 307 17.00 25.47 13.40
CA LYS A 307 18.24 24.73 13.16
C LYS A 307 18.32 24.23 11.71
N ILE A 308 17.21 23.74 11.17
CA ILE A 308 17.09 23.33 9.75
C ILE A 308 17.48 24.48 8.79
N GLN A 309 17.18 25.74 9.14
CA GLN A 309 17.52 26.89 8.31
C GLN A 309 18.98 27.32 8.43
N SER A 310 19.58 27.17 9.61
CA SER A 310 20.92 27.70 9.91
C SER A 310 22.04 26.68 9.76
N ASP A 311 21.75 25.38 9.82
CA ASP A 311 22.75 24.31 9.90
C ASP A 311 22.60 23.32 8.74
N LYS A 312 23.54 23.38 7.78
CA LYS A 312 23.59 22.50 6.60
C LYS A 312 23.77 21.03 7.02
N PHE A 313 24.59 20.75 8.03
CA PHE A 313 24.87 19.38 8.47
C PHE A 313 23.60 18.78 9.06
N PHE A 314 22.92 19.52 9.93
CA PHE A 314 21.64 19.10 10.49
C PHE A 314 20.57 18.90 9.42
N PHE A 315 20.44 19.85 8.48
CA PHE A 315 19.53 19.72 7.34
C PHE A 315 19.77 18.40 6.59
N ASN A 316 21.01 18.12 6.19
CA ASN A 316 21.29 16.89 5.45
C ASN A 316 21.09 15.60 6.28
N SER A 317 21.38 15.62 7.58
CA SER A 317 21.16 14.47 8.47
C SER A 317 19.68 14.11 8.61
N ILE A 318 18.78 15.10 8.67
CA ILE A 318 17.34 14.83 8.79
C ILE A 318 16.67 14.46 7.46
N HIS A 319 17.32 14.74 6.31
CA HIS A 319 16.85 14.31 4.99
C HIS A 319 17.24 12.85 4.72
N VAL A 320 16.76 11.95 5.58
CA VAL A 320 17.15 10.55 5.68
C VAL A 320 16.92 9.77 4.37
N LEU A 321 15.82 10.04 3.65
CA LEU A 321 15.55 9.40 2.36
C LEU A 321 16.67 9.64 1.34
N GLU A 322 17.19 10.86 1.28
CA GLU A 322 18.29 11.21 0.37
C GLU A 322 19.60 10.55 0.80
N ASN A 323 19.79 10.34 2.10
CA ASN A 323 20.94 9.60 2.63
C ASN A 323 20.87 8.12 2.23
N VAL A 324 19.67 7.52 2.26
CA VAL A 324 19.44 6.17 1.73
C VAL A 324 19.70 6.10 0.22
N VAL A 325 19.20 7.05 -0.56
CA VAL A 325 19.43 7.11 -2.03
C VAL A 325 20.91 7.25 -2.37
N ASP A 326 21.62 8.17 -1.69
CA ASP A 326 23.06 8.35 -1.89
C ASP A 326 23.84 7.10 -1.44
N GLY A 327 23.45 6.49 -0.31
CA GLY A 327 24.05 5.27 0.20
C GLY A 327 23.94 4.10 -0.77
N MET A 328 22.75 3.84 -1.33
CA MET A 328 22.56 2.82 -2.37
C MET A 328 23.49 3.04 -3.56
N ARG A 329 23.60 4.29 -4.04
CA ARG A 329 24.48 4.63 -5.16
C ARG A 329 25.94 4.37 -4.84
N ILE A 330 26.40 4.76 -3.64
CA ILE A 330 27.78 4.51 -3.21
C ILE A 330 28.06 3.01 -3.16
N LEU A 331 27.18 2.21 -2.55
CA LEU A 331 27.36 0.76 -2.47
C LEU A 331 27.37 0.11 -3.87
N ALA A 332 26.46 0.50 -4.76
CA ALA A 332 26.41 -0.03 -6.12
C ALA A 332 27.65 0.34 -6.95
N PHE A 333 28.14 1.57 -6.84
CA PHE A 333 29.39 1.99 -7.50
C PHE A 333 30.62 1.30 -6.91
N TYR A 334 30.63 1.05 -5.61
CA TYR A 334 31.69 0.30 -4.97
C TYR A 334 31.70 -1.17 -5.43
N ASP A 335 30.53 -1.80 -5.52
CA ASP A 335 30.36 -3.17 -6.04
C ASP A 335 30.82 -3.27 -7.50
N LEU A 336 30.46 -2.31 -8.36
CA LEU A 336 30.93 -2.25 -9.77
C LEU A 336 32.46 -2.26 -9.88
N LYS A 337 33.14 -1.56 -8.97
CA LYS A 337 34.60 -1.41 -9.02
C LYS A 337 35.33 -2.59 -8.38
N ASN A 338 34.83 -3.10 -7.26
CA ASN A 338 35.54 -4.06 -6.42
C ASN A 338 34.96 -5.48 -6.48
N SER A 339 33.92 -5.71 -7.29
CA SER A 339 33.24 -7.00 -7.44
C SER A 339 32.71 -7.55 -6.10
N THR A 340 32.24 -6.66 -5.22
CA THR A 340 31.57 -7.01 -3.96
C THR A 340 30.04 -7.12 -4.15
N LYS A 341 29.30 -7.47 -3.09
CA LYS A 341 27.85 -7.63 -3.09
C LYS A 341 27.14 -6.77 -2.03
N TYR A 342 27.75 -5.66 -1.60
CA TYR A 342 27.19 -4.86 -0.50
C TYR A 342 25.87 -4.18 -0.85
N PHE A 343 25.68 -3.76 -2.10
CA PHE A 343 24.40 -3.26 -2.59
C PHE A 343 23.34 -4.37 -2.61
N TYR A 344 23.72 -5.61 -2.89
CA TYR A 344 22.79 -6.75 -2.98
C TYR A 344 22.19 -7.04 -1.61
N GLU A 345 23.06 -7.21 -0.61
CA GLU A 345 22.71 -7.41 0.80
C GLU A 345 21.82 -6.28 1.33
N TYR A 346 22.15 -5.03 0.94
CA TYR A 346 21.38 -3.87 1.36
C TYR A 346 20.02 -3.79 0.67
N LEU A 347 19.96 -4.05 -0.64
CA LEU A 347 18.72 -4.06 -1.41
C LEU A 347 17.76 -5.14 -0.88
N GLU A 348 18.29 -6.32 -0.54
CA GLU A 348 17.52 -7.38 0.12
C GLU A 348 16.92 -6.90 1.44
N THR A 349 17.77 -6.33 2.29
CA THR A 349 17.34 -5.75 3.58
C THR A 349 16.25 -4.70 3.40
N LEU A 350 16.42 -3.82 2.42
CA LEU A 350 15.50 -2.72 2.19
C LEU A 350 14.15 -3.21 1.65
N LEU A 351 14.13 -4.06 0.63
CA LEU A 351 12.88 -4.57 0.03
C LEU A 351 12.04 -5.39 1.00
N HIS A 352 12.67 -6.15 1.91
CA HIS A 352 11.95 -6.90 2.93
C HIS A 352 11.35 -6.02 4.03
N ASN A 353 12.01 -4.92 4.38
CA ASN A 353 11.68 -4.13 5.56
C ASN A 353 10.94 -2.81 5.27
N LEU A 354 10.90 -2.36 4.01
CA LEU A 354 10.30 -1.08 3.64
C LEU A 354 8.77 -1.09 3.82
N VAL A 355 8.29 -0.34 4.83
CA VAL A 355 6.86 -0.12 5.13
C VAL A 355 6.35 1.19 4.54
N ILE A 356 5.04 1.41 4.49
CA ILE A 356 4.42 2.68 4.03
C ILE A 356 3.74 3.34 5.23
N HIS A 357 3.89 4.64 5.48
CA HIS A 357 3.16 5.38 6.53
C HIS A 357 1.96 6.17 6.00
N ASP A 358 2.20 7.33 5.39
CA ASP A 358 1.15 8.21 4.89
C ASP A 358 1.35 8.54 3.39
N PHE A 359 0.49 9.38 2.83
CA PHE A 359 0.59 9.77 1.42
C PHE A 359 1.87 10.56 1.09
N THR A 360 2.48 11.24 2.07
CA THR A 360 3.81 11.86 1.89
C THR A 360 4.84 10.78 1.64
N ASP A 361 4.83 9.74 2.46
CA ASP A 361 5.72 8.59 2.35
C ASP A 361 5.55 7.87 0.99
N SER A 362 4.29 7.60 0.61
CA SER A 362 3.92 7.03 -0.68
C SER A 362 4.51 7.81 -1.86
N PHE A 363 4.39 9.14 -1.84
CA PHE A 363 4.87 9.99 -2.92
C PHE A 363 6.41 9.98 -3.00
N LEU A 364 7.09 10.16 -1.86
CA LEU A 364 8.54 10.23 -1.80
C LEU A 364 9.20 8.88 -2.15
N LYS A 365 8.57 7.75 -1.82
CA LYS A 365 9.04 6.40 -2.18
C LYS A 365 9.17 6.15 -3.69
N LYS A 366 8.52 6.95 -4.54
CA LYS A 366 8.72 6.89 -6.00
C LYS A 366 10.18 7.06 -6.39
N ARG A 367 10.86 8.01 -5.75
CA ARG A 367 12.30 8.25 -5.91
C ARG A 367 13.14 7.05 -5.48
N LEU A 368 12.79 6.46 -4.33
CA LEU A 368 13.52 5.31 -3.79
C LEU A 368 13.47 4.11 -4.75
N TYR A 369 12.27 3.73 -5.19
CA TYR A 369 12.09 2.63 -6.13
C TYR A 369 12.67 2.91 -7.51
N SER A 370 12.56 4.15 -7.99
CA SER A 370 13.25 4.56 -9.21
C SER A 370 14.75 4.30 -9.09
N CYS A 371 15.37 4.77 -8.01
CA CYS A 371 16.80 4.58 -7.78
C CYS A 371 17.18 3.10 -7.67
N MET A 372 16.37 2.27 -7.00
CA MET A 372 16.63 0.82 -6.92
C MET A 372 16.68 0.20 -8.31
N LEU A 373 15.65 0.44 -9.14
CA LEU A 373 15.56 -0.13 -10.48
C LEU A 373 16.70 0.37 -11.38
N ASP A 374 17.01 1.67 -11.33
CA ASP A 374 18.10 2.27 -12.10
C ASP A 374 19.46 1.65 -11.72
N LEU A 375 19.69 1.35 -10.44
CA LEU A 375 20.94 0.73 -9.96
C LEU A 375 21.03 -0.77 -10.28
N VAL A 376 19.92 -1.50 -10.18
CA VAL A 376 19.85 -2.91 -10.61
C VAL A 376 20.14 -3.00 -12.11
N MET A 377 19.52 -2.13 -12.92
CA MET A 377 19.81 -2.01 -14.35
C MET A 377 21.26 -1.63 -14.64
N LEU A 378 21.85 -0.73 -13.85
CA LEU A 378 23.24 -0.31 -14.03
C LEU A 378 24.23 -1.46 -13.78
N LEU A 379 24.00 -2.24 -12.73
CA LEU A 379 24.85 -3.40 -12.37
C LEU A 379 24.67 -4.55 -13.36
N ASN A 380 23.46 -4.73 -13.90
CA ASN A 380 23.06 -5.73 -14.88
C ASN A 380 23.67 -7.12 -14.65
N ASN A 381 23.49 -7.63 -13.43
CA ASN A 381 23.98 -8.94 -13.03
C ASN A 381 22.80 -9.90 -12.87
N LYS A 382 22.91 -11.09 -13.48
CA LYS A 382 21.84 -12.09 -13.52
C LYS A 382 21.23 -12.40 -12.15
N GLU A 383 22.07 -12.69 -11.15
CA GLU A 383 21.66 -13.01 -9.78
C GLU A 383 20.92 -11.83 -9.13
N LEU A 384 21.43 -10.61 -9.31
CA LEU A 384 20.79 -9.39 -8.80
C LEU A 384 19.42 -9.14 -9.42
N ASN A 385 19.32 -9.33 -10.74
CA ASN A 385 18.08 -9.09 -11.49
C ASN A 385 16.98 -10.04 -11.02
N GLU A 386 17.30 -11.34 -10.90
CA GLU A 386 16.39 -12.36 -10.38
C GLU A 386 15.99 -12.08 -8.93
N MET A 387 16.97 -11.74 -8.07
CA MET A 387 16.74 -11.36 -6.68
C MET A 387 15.80 -10.16 -6.58
N PHE A 388 16.04 -9.09 -7.35
CA PHE A 388 15.20 -7.90 -7.33
C PHE A 388 13.74 -8.21 -7.70
N ILE A 389 13.50 -8.96 -8.76
CA ILE A 389 12.13 -9.32 -9.20
C ILE A 389 11.42 -10.15 -8.12
N ASN A 390 12.12 -11.14 -7.57
CA ASN A 390 11.58 -12.04 -6.55
C ASN A 390 11.29 -11.32 -5.22
N LEU A 391 12.13 -10.37 -4.82
CA LEU A 391 11.91 -9.58 -3.62
C LEU A 391 10.85 -8.49 -3.83
N PHE A 392 10.86 -7.81 -4.97
CA PHE A 392 9.90 -6.76 -5.29
C PHE A 392 8.46 -7.30 -5.31
N CYS A 393 8.23 -8.51 -5.83
CA CYS A 393 6.89 -9.09 -5.91
C CYS A 393 6.24 -9.38 -4.54
N VAL A 394 7.05 -9.52 -3.48
CA VAL A 394 6.59 -9.72 -2.11
C VAL A 394 6.82 -8.51 -1.20
N ALA A 395 7.53 -7.49 -1.67
CA ALA A 395 7.89 -6.31 -0.88
C ALA A 395 6.64 -5.62 -0.31
N PRO A 396 6.65 -5.22 0.98
CA PRO A 396 5.46 -4.65 1.61
C PRO A 396 4.98 -3.33 0.99
N SER A 397 5.91 -2.58 0.41
CA SER A 397 5.67 -1.25 -0.16
C SER A 397 5.52 -1.23 -1.68
N ARG A 398 5.52 -2.40 -2.36
CA ARG A 398 5.54 -2.50 -3.83
C ARG A 398 4.41 -1.75 -4.55
N ARG A 399 3.24 -1.66 -3.90
CA ARG A 399 2.07 -0.92 -4.42
C ARG A 399 2.45 0.50 -4.81
N GLU A 400 3.26 1.16 -4.00
CA GLU A 400 3.58 2.57 -4.22
C GLU A 400 4.44 2.78 -5.46
N PHE A 401 5.25 1.79 -5.85
CA PHE A 401 5.93 1.85 -7.15
C PHE A 401 4.96 1.60 -8.31
N MET A 402 4.07 0.62 -8.20
CA MET A 402 3.09 0.26 -9.24
C MET A 402 1.98 1.31 -9.45
N ARG A 403 1.72 2.17 -8.45
CA ARG A 403 0.64 3.17 -8.48
C ARG A 403 0.98 4.31 -9.42
N GLU A 404 0.27 4.47 -10.52
CA GLU A 404 0.65 5.46 -11.54
C GLU A 404 0.28 6.89 -11.14
N ILE A 405 1.19 7.82 -11.46
CA ILE A 405 1.03 9.26 -11.28
C ILE A 405 1.16 9.89 -12.67
N SER A 406 0.07 10.40 -13.24
CA SER A 406 0.11 10.98 -14.58
C SER A 406 0.77 12.35 -14.56
N ARG A 407 2.04 12.39 -14.99
CA ARG A 407 2.81 13.64 -15.15
C ARG A 407 2.14 14.59 -16.13
N ASP A 408 1.54 14.04 -17.19
CA ASP A 408 0.77 14.79 -18.18
C ASP A 408 -0.47 15.44 -17.55
N THR A 409 -1.22 14.72 -16.71
CA THR A 409 -2.36 15.29 -15.97
C THR A 409 -1.92 16.38 -15.00
N LEU A 410 -0.85 16.17 -14.24
CA LEU A 410 -0.31 17.18 -13.32
C LEU A 410 0.00 18.48 -14.07
N LEU A 411 0.57 18.39 -15.27
CA LEU A 411 0.87 19.56 -16.09
C LEU A 411 -0.41 20.23 -16.64
N ARG A 412 -1.39 19.46 -17.13
CA ARG A 412 -2.68 19.99 -17.60
C ARG A 412 -3.43 20.72 -16.49
N LYS A 413 -3.42 20.20 -15.26
CA LYS A 413 -4.05 20.84 -14.09
C LYS A 413 -3.40 22.18 -13.70
N ARG A 414 -2.21 22.51 -14.22
CA ARG A 414 -1.56 23.82 -14.04
C ARG A 414 -2.03 24.88 -15.04
N ILE A 415 -2.82 24.52 -16.06
CA ILE A 415 -3.36 25.48 -17.03
C ILE A 415 -4.30 26.45 -16.30
N LYS A 416 -3.98 27.75 -16.38
CA LYS A 416 -4.82 28.80 -15.81
C LYS A 416 -6.05 29.00 -16.68
N LEU A 417 -7.22 28.95 -16.07
CA LEU A 417 -8.51 29.11 -16.73
C LEU A 417 -9.13 30.49 -16.45
N PRO A 418 -9.94 31.03 -17.38
CA PRO A 418 -10.14 30.54 -18.74
C PRO A 418 -8.89 30.75 -19.60
N ALA A 419 -8.57 29.81 -20.50
CA ALA A 419 -7.42 29.93 -21.39
C ALA A 419 -7.86 30.28 -22.82
N HIS A 420 -7.30 31.33 -23.40
CA HIS A 420 -7.65 31.81 -24.74
C HIS A 420 -6.81 31.20 -25.87
N LYS A 421 -6.04 30.13 -25.59
CA LYS A 421 -5.26 29.38 -26.57
C LYS A 421 -5.23 27.90 -26.20
N ILE A 422 -5.32 27.03 -27.20
CA ILE A 422 -5.10 25.60 -27.02
C ILE A 422 -3.60 25.37 -26.80
N THR A 423 -3.26 24.73 -25.68
CA THR A 423 -1.87 24.45 -25.33
C THR A 423 -1.49 23.03 -25.76
N SER A 424 -0.20 22.78 -25.98
CA SER A 424 0.27 21.45 -26.42
C SER A 424 -0.02 20.36 -25.38
N GLU A 425 -0.09 20.73 -24.11
CA GLU A 425 -0.45 19.82 -23.00
C GLU A 425 -1.85 19.21 -23.14
N LEU A 426 -2.78 19.92 -23.79
CA LEU A 426 -4.13 19.42 -24.07
C LEU A 426 -4.19 18.57 -25.34
N MET A 427 -3.20 18.67 -26.23
CA MET A 427 -3.15 17.90 -27.47
C MET A 427 -2.43 16.56 -27.30
N ILE A 428 -1.38 16.55 -26.49
CA ILE A 428 -0.51 15.37 -26.29
C ILE A 428 -1.10 14.50 -25.18
N ILE A 429 -1.31 13.20 -25.44
CA ILE A 429 -1.83 12.24 -24.45
C ILE A 429 -0.72 11.81 -23.48
N ILE A 430 0.41 11.32 -24.00
CA ILE A 430 1.62 10.96 -23.24
C ILE A 430 2.81 11.70 -23.85
N ASN A 431 3.52 12.48 -23.04
CA ASN A 431 4.80 13.07 -23.41
C ASN A 431 5.96 12.32 -22.70
N PRO A 432 6.74 11.49 -23.41
CA PRO A 432 7.86 10.75 -22.79
C PRO A 432 8.97 11.68 -22.30
N ASP A 433 9.23 12.78 -23.03
CA ASP A 433 10.33 13.73 -22.76
C ASP A 433 9.95 14.85 -21.78
N LEU A 434 8.82 14.68 -21.08
CA LEU A 434 8.29 15.70 -20.19
C LEU A 434 9.23 15.95 -19.01
N ASN A 435 9.68 17.20 -18.87
CA ASN A 435 10.60 17.63 -17.82
C ASN A 435 10.15 18.96 -17.21
N PHE A 436 9.70 18.92 -15.97
CA PHE A 436 9.30 20.10 -15.20
C PHE A 436 9.70 19.94 -13.72
N ASP A 437 9.78 21.06 -13.00
CA ASP A 437 9.97 21.01 -11.54
C ASP A 437 8.70 20.52 -10.86
N ILE A 438 8.82 19.43 -10.10
CA ILE A 438 7.76 18.95 -9.23
C ILE A 438 7.58 19.96 -8.10
N LYS A 439 6.34 20.41 -7.90
CA LYS A 439 5.96 21.45 -6.95
C LYS A 439 5.02 20.87 -5.92
N PHE A 440 4.92 21.55 -4.78
CA PHE A 440 3.99 21.19 -3.72
C PHE A 440 2.55 21.00 -4.21
N ILE A 441 2.10 21.79 -5.19
CA ILE A 441 0.76 21.62 -5.78
C ILE A 441 0.56 20.25 -6.46
N ASP A 442 1.61 19.66 -7.05
CA ASP A 442 1.50 18.34 -7.68
C ASP A 442 1.37 17.24 -6.62
N PHE A 443 2.07 17.41 -5.48
CA PHE A 443 1.90 16.55 -4.32
C PHE A 443 0.47 16.65 -3.76
N ILE A 444 -0.08 17.86 -3.65
CA ILE A 444 -1.47 18.06 -3.21
C ILE A 444 -2.45 17.33 -4.15
N GLU A 445 -2.26 17.44 -5.47
CA GLU A 445 -3.07 16.70 -6.45
C GLU A 445 -2.97 15.18 -6.26
N PHE A 446 -1.77 14.65 -6.02
CA PHE A 446 -1.58 13.23 -5.69
C PHE A 446 -2.36 12.82 -4.43
N VAL A 447 -2.31 13.61 -3.36
CA VAL A 447 -3.03 13.31 -2.11
C VAL A 447 -4.56 13.36 -2.34
N LYS A 448 -5.07 14.37 -3.07
CA LYS A 448 -6.50 14.48 -3.43
C LYS A 448 -7.00 13.24 -4.13
N GLU A 449 -6.21 12.78 -5.07
CA GLU A 449 -6.44 11.59 -5.86
C GLU A 449 -6.38 10.30 -5.02
N ALA A 450 -5.50 10.23 -4.02
CA ALA A 450 -5.43 9.10 -3.09
C ALA A 450 -6.62 9.03 -2.13
N ILE A 451 -7.03 10.15 -1.56
CA ILE A 451 -8.23 10.24 -0.72
C ILE A 451 -9.48 9.91 -1.54
N GLY A 452 -9.49 10.26 -2.82
CA GLY A 452 -10.55 9.90 -3.76
C GLY A 452 -10.84 8.39 -3.85
N GLU A 453 -9.87 7.51 -3.59
CA GLU A 453 -10.08 6.05 -3.57
C GLU A 453 -11.11 5.61 -2.52
N THR A 454 -11.29 6.40 -1.46
CA THR A 454 -12.17 6.06 -0.33
C THR A 454 -13.45 6.90 -0.32
N TYR A 455 -13.35 8.17 -0.68
CA TYR A 455 -14.42 9.14 -0.43
C TYR A 455 -15.15 9.64 -1.69
N SER A 456 -14.72 9.31 -2.91
CA SER A 456 -15.36 9.84 -4.14
C SER A 456 -16.82 9.40 -4.35
N ILE A 457 -17.25 8.34 -3.65
CA ILE A 457 -18.65 7.88 -3.66
C ILE A 457 -19.58 8.83 -2.88
N HIS A 458 -19.05 9.61 -1.95
CA HIS A 458 -19.82 10.55 -1.14
C HIS A 458 -19.98 11.88 -1.86
N LYS A 459 -21.22 12.34 -2.02
CA LYS A 459 -21.51 13.65 -2.64
C LYS A 459 -20.91 14.83 -1.86
N GLN A 460 -20.68 14.68 -0.56
CA GLN A 460 -20.12 15.72 0.31
C GLN A 460 -18.58 15.82 0.22
N PHE A 461 -17.91 14.83 -0.39
CA PHE A 461 -16.45 14.81 -0.56
C PHE A 461 -16.07 15.06 -2.03
N ASP A 462 -16.57 16.15 -2.60
CA ASP A 462 -16.20 16.59 -3.95
C ASP A 462 -14.72 17.03 -4.06
N ASP A 463 -14.28 17.45 -5.24
CA ASP A 463 -12.90 17.88 -5.45
C ASP A 463 -12.51 19.15 -4.66
N GLU A 464 -13.46 20.06 -4.46
CA GLU A 464 -13.24 21.31 -3.74
C GLU A 464 -13.05 21.07 -2.24
N PHE A 465 -13.95 20.27 -1.65
CA PHE A 465 -13.88 19.88 -0.25
C PHE A 465 -12.59 19.10 0.07
N ARG A 466 -12.23 18.13 -0.79
CA ARG A 466 -10.96 17.40 -0.65
C ARG A 466 -9.76 18.33 -0.73
N SER A 467 -9.76 19.28 -1.68
CA SER A 467 -8.69 20.28 -1.79
C SER A 467 -8.57 21.08 -0.51
N LYS A 468 -9.68 21.59 0.01
CA LYS A 468 -9.70 22.39 1.25
C LYS A 468 -9.11 21.63 2.44
N ILE A 469 -9.55 20.40 2.70
CA ILE A 469 -9.04 19.58 3.81
C ILE A 469 -7.53 19.37 3.69
N ILE A 470 -7.04 19.03 2.50
CA ILE A 470 -5.62 18.73 2.29
C ILE A 470 -4.79 20.00 2.44
N PHE A 471 -5.27 21.13 1.91
CA PHE A 471 -4.61 22.41 2.11
C PHE A 471 -4.59 22.80 3.59
N GLU A 472 -5.66 22.62 4.34
CA GLU A 472 -5.67 22.88 5.78
C GLU A 472 -4.70 21.96 6.53
N GLN A 473 -4.61 20.68 6.16
CA GLN A 473 -3.72 19.71 6.79
C GLN A 473 -2.23 20.01 6.55
N TYR A 474 -1.85 20.37 5.32
CA TYR A 474 -0.43 20.57 4.97
C TYR A 474 0.01 22.04 5.01
N SER A 475 -0.93 22.98 4.87
CA SER A 475 -0.71 24.44 4.78
C SER A 475 -1.44 25.22 5.89
N GLY A 476 -1.86 24.56 6.96
CA GLY A 476 -2.47 25.18 8.15
C GLY A 476 -1.48 25.94 9.05
N VAL A 477 -1.98 26.42 10.20
CA VAL A 477 -1.28 27.37 11.08
C VAL A 477 -0.01 26.73 11.67
N ASN A 478 1.14 27.30 11.28
CA ASN A 478 2.51 26.76 11.30
C ASN A 478 2.74 25.77 10.15
N TYR A 479 3.60 26.12 9.17
CA TYR A 479 3.82 25.40 7.90
C TYR A 479 4.98 24.37 7.87
N PRO A 480 5.30 23.58 8.92
CA PRO A 480 6.48 22.71 8.89
C PRO A 480 6.33 21.61 7.83
N LEU A 481 5.12 21.10 7.57
CA LEU A 481 4.88 20.07 6.56
C LEU A 481 5.02 20.57 5.13
N LYS A 482 4.44 21.72 4.80
CA LYS A 482 4.66 22.34 3.48
C LYS A 482 6.14 22.59 3.24
N LYS A 483 6.85 23.16 4.22
CA LYS A 483 8.29 23.42 4.10
C LYS A 483 9.10 22.14 3.94
N MET A 484 8.81 21.11 4.74
CA MET A 484 9.41 19.77 4.61
C MET A 484 9.20 19.20 3.20
N MET A 485 7.99 19.34 2.67
CA MET A 485 7.67 18.84 1.34
C MET A 485 8.37 19.67 0.26
N ASP A 486 8.36 21.00 0.34
CA ASP A 486 9.10 21.88 -0.59
C ASP A 486 10.60 21.54 -0.60
N ASP A 487 11.20 21.27 0.56
CA ASP A 487 12.60 20.89 0.67
C ASP A 487 12.86 19.47 0.12
N SER A 488 11.97 18.52 0.36
CA SER A 488 12.05 17.16 -0.20
C SER A 488 11.88 17.13 -1.74
N LEU A 489 10.95 17.93 -2.27
CA LEU A 489 10.66 17.98 -3.71
C LEU A 489 11.82 18.53 -4.54
N LYS A 490 12.72 19.32 -3.94
CA LYS A 490 13.95 19.78 -4.63
C LYS A 490 14.82 18.62 -5.11
N PHE A 491 14.73 17.46 -4.48
CA PHE A 491 15.50 16.29 -4.87
C PHE A 491 14.80 15.48 -5.98
N MET A 492 13.49 15.60 -6.14
CA MET A 492 12.71 14.78 -7.07
C MET A 492 12.64 15.39 -8.48
N SER A 493 12.87 14.57 -9.51
CA SER A 493 12.67 14.95 -10.91
C SER A 493 11.46 14.23 -11.53
N CYS A 494 11.00 14.67 -12.70
CA CYS A 494 9.97 13.96 -13.46
C CYS A 494 10.34 12.51 -13.81
N ASP A 495 11.64 12.16 -13.79
CA ASP A 495 12.11 10.80 -14.04
C ASP A 495 11.71 9.86 -12.87
N ASP A 496 11.64 10.39 -11.63
CA ASP A 496 11.18 9.65 -10.45
C ASP A 496 9.67 9.30 -10.56
N LEU A 497 8.92 10.03 -11.38
CA LEU A 497 7.49 9.83 -11.64
C LEU A 497 7.20 9.08 -12.95
N ASN A 498 8.21 8.50 -13.60
CA ASN A 498 8.01 7.65 -14.78
C ASN A 498 7.08 6.48 -14.45
N TYR A 499 6.24 6.12 -15.41
CA TYR A 499 5.26 5.04 -15.23
C TYR A 499 5.93 3.70 -14.94
N PHE A 500 5.38 2.94 -13.99
CA PHE A 500 5.92 1.63 -13.61
C PHE A 500 5.97 0.69 -14.80
N SER A 501 4.90 0.59 -15.60
CA SER A 501 4.89 -0.35 -16.72
C SER A 501 6.01 -0.05 -17.72
N ILE A 502 6.27 1.22 -18.04
CA ILE A 502 7.33 1.62 -18.95
C ILE A 502 8.70 1.25 -18.35
N LYS A 503 8.94 1.61 -17.09
CA LYS A 503 10.20 1.32 -16.41
C LYS A 503 10.48 -0.17 -16.26
N PHE A 504 9.48 -0.93 -15.83
CA PHE A 504 9.61 -2.36 -15.61
C PHE A 504 9.76 -3.13 -16.92
N VAL A 505 9.01 -2.78 -17.97
CA VAL A 505 9.16 -3.40 -19.30
C VAL A 505 10.55 -3.09 -19.88
N ASN A 506 11.01 -1.85 -19.75
CA ASN A 506 12.36 -1.51 -20.15
C ASN A 506 13.41 -2.29 -19.36
N PHE A 507 13.21 -2.48 -18.06
CA PHE A 507 14.10 -3.33 -17.25
C PHE A 507 14.13 -4.77 -17.78
N ILE A 508 12.99 -5.47 -17.82
CA ILE A 508 12.95 -6.89 -18.21
C ILE A 508 13.44 -7.16 -19.64
N LYS A 509 13.34 -6.19 -20.56
CA LYS A 509 13.83 -6.31 -21.94
C LYS A 509 15.34 -6.09 -22.10
N ASN A 510 15.99 -5.44 -21.14
CA ASN A 510 17.39 -5.02 -21.26
C ASN A 510 18.34 -5.70 -20.25
N VAL A 511 17.83 -6.59 -19.41
CA VAL A 511 18.65 -7.29 -18.41
C VAL A 511 18.61 -8.81 -18.58
N ASP A 512 19.66 -9.49 -18.10
CA ASP A 512 19.75 -10.95 -18.13
C ASP A 512 19.14 -11.59 -16.87
N PHE A 513 18.36 -12.66 -17.04
CA PHE A 513 17.77 -13.50 -15.99
C PHE A 513 17.29 -14.83 -16.58
N ASP A 514 17.16 -15.85 -15.73
CA ASP A 514 16.45 -17.07 -16.07
C ASP A 514 14.96 -16.91 -15.76
N TYR A 515 14.13 -16.96 -16.80
CA TYR A 515 12.67 -16.84 -16.66
C TYR A 515 12.09 -17.87 -15.69
N SER A 516 12.64 -19.09 -15.64
CA SER A 516 12.15 -20.15 -14.76
C SER A 516 12.28 -19.79 -13.27
N ASN A 517 13.28 -18.98 -12.92
CA ASN A 517 13.52 -18.51 -11.55
C ASN A 517 12.58 -17.38 -11.11
N ILE A 518 11.90 -16.72 -12.05
CA ILE A 518 11.07 -15.54 -11.79
C ILE A 518 9.62 -15.68 -12.25
N LYS A 519 9.26 -16.78 -12.94
CA LYS A 519 7.92 -17.03 -13.52
C LYS A 519 6.78 -16.74 -12.53
N ASP A 520 6.87 -17.26 -11.31
CA ASP A 520 5.83 -17.04 -10.30
C ASP A 520 5.76 -15.59 -9.82
N SER A 521 6.90 -14.93 -9.70
CA SER A 521 6.99 -13.50 -9.38
C SER A 521 6.36 -12.65 -10.46
N ILE A 522 6.65 -12.93 -11.75
CA ILE A 522 6.02 -12.26 -12.89
C ILE A 522 4.49 -12.44 -12.86
N LYS A 523 4.00 -13.66 -12.62
CA LYS A 523 2.55 -13.92 -12.47
C LYS A 523 1.91 -13.15 -11.31
N ILE A 524 2.65 -12.83 -10.25
CA ILE A 524 2.17 -12.00 -9.14
C ILE A 524 2.14 -10.52 -9.57
N LEU A 525 3.22 -10.04 -10.20
CA LEU A 525 3.35 -8.66 -10.65
C LEU A 525 2.28 -8.28 -11.68
N ILE A 526 2.00 -9.13 -12.66
CA ILE A 526 0.90 -8.92 -13.63
C ILE A 526 -0.43 -8.76 -12.89
N ARG A 527 -0.76 -9.70 -12.00
CA ARG A 527 -2.03 -9.70 -11.26
C ARG A 527 -2.21 -8.44 -10.43
N ASP A 528 -1.17 -8.04 -9.70
CA ASP A 528 -1.22 -6.89 -8.82
C ASP A 528 -1.31 -5.58 -9.62
N TYR A 529 -0.48 -5.43 -10.65
CA TYR A 529 -0.48 -4.22 -11.48
C TYR A 529 -1.79 -4.05 -12.25
N CYS A 530 -2.27 -5.09 -12.96
CA CYS A 530 -3.50 -4.99 -13.74
C CYS A 530 -4.68 -4.60 -12.85
N ARG A 531 -4.80 -5.18 -11.67
CA ARG A 531 -5.88 -4.81 -10.73
C ARG A 531 -5.75 -3.40 -10.20
N LEU A 532 -4.54 -2.96 -9.90
CA LEU A 532 -4.31 -1.59 -9.47
C LEU A 532 -4.73 -0.61 -10.57
N GLN A 533 -4.48 -0.94 -11.84
CA GLN A 533 -4.91 -0.13 -12.97
C GLN A 533 -6.41 -0.17 -13.24
N PHE A 534 -7.07 -1.33 -13.11
CA PHE A 534 -8.54 -1.42 -13.22
C PHE A 534 -9.23 -0.61 -12.13
N SER A 535 -8.67 -0.70 -10.93
CA SER A 535 -9.09 0.11 -9.78
C SER A 535 -8.90 1.60 -10.02
N HIS A 536 -7.75 1.98 -10.55
CA HIS A 536 -7.45 3.35 -10.92
C HIS A 536 -8.44 3.89 -11.96
N ARG A 537 -8.79 3.11 -12.99
CA ARG A 537 -9.78 3.50 -14.00
C ARG A 537 -11.15 3.83 -13.40
N MET A 538 -11.64 3.01 -12.47
CA MET A 538 -12.89 3.28 -11.76
C MET A 538 -12.80 4.56 -10.92
N ARG A 539 -11.68 4.75 -10.21
CA ARG A 539 -11.43 5.97 -9.45
C ARG A 539 -11.46 7.21 -10.35
N LEU A 540 -10.82 7.17 -11.52
CA LEU A 540 -10.87 8.27 -12.49
C LEU A 540 -12.34 8.59 -12.86
N ASN A 541 -13.14 7.57 -13.15
CA ASN A 541 -14.55 7.76 -13.43
C ASN A 541 -15.26 8.46 -12.26
N LEU A 542 -15.09 7.98 -11.02
CA LEU A 542 -15.75 8.58 -9.86
C LEU A 542 -15.31 10.01 -9.57
N VAL A 543 -14.01 10.29 -9.69
CA VAL A 543 -13.42 11.62 -9.45
C VAL A 543 -13.95 12.65 -10.44
N TYR A 544 -14.14 12.24 -11.70
CA TYR A 544 -14.60 13.11 -12.78
C TYR A 544 -16.08 12.88 -13.15
N LYS A 545 -16.91 12.39 -12.22
CA LYS A 545 -18.33 12.04 -12.47
C LYS A 545 -19.17 13.20 -13.00
N GLU A 546 -18.87 14.42 -12.55
CA GLU A 546 -19.55 15.65 -13.00
C GLU A 546 -19.30 15.93 -14.48
N PHE A 547 -18.22 15.38 -15.05
CA PHE A 547 -17.79 15.60 -16.42
C PHE A 547 -18.22 14.47 -17.38
N TRP A 548 -18.91 13.42 -16.90
CA TRP A 548 -19.31 12.28 -17.74
C TRP A 548 -20.31 12.62 -18.84
N GLY A 549 -21.20 13.58 -18.59
CA GLY A 549 -22.23 14.00 -19.54
C GLY A 549 -21.74 14.96 -20.62
N PHE A 550 -20.49 15.42 -20.51
CA PHE A 550 -19.85 16.20 -21.56
C PHE A 550 -19.22 15.22 -22.53
N GLU A 551 -19.83 15.04 -23.70
CA GLU A 551 -19.14 14.32 -24.78
C GLU A 551 -17.78 14.99 -25.01
N PRO A 552 -16.70 14.21 -25.25
CA PRO A 552 -15.42 14.75 -25.65
C PRO A 552 -15.53 15.35 -27.07
N GLY A 553 -16.26 16.46 -27.17
CA GLY A 553 -16.47 17.20 -28.40
C GLY A 553 -15.20 17.91 -28.86
N GLU A 554 -15.33 18.62 -29.98
CA GLU A 554 -14.28 19.47 -30.53
C GLU A 554 -13.80 20.48 -29.48
N MET A 555 -12.47 20.68 -29.41
CA MET A 555 -11.90 21.70 -28.53
C MET A 555 -12.42 23.08 -28.94
N TYR A 556 -12.89 23.86 -27.96
CA TYR A 556 -13.37 25.21 -28.17
C TYR A 556 -12.58 26.23 -27.34
N LEU A 557 -12.72 27.50 -27.71
CA LEU A 557 -12.15 28.64 -26.99
C LEU A 557 -13.26 29.54 -26.44
N PRO A 558 -13.06 30.17 -25.26
CA PRO A 558 -11.95 29.91 -24.34
C PRO A 558 -12.06 28.53 -23.69
N ILE A 559 -10.91 27.90 -23.39
CA ILE A 559 -10.90 26.67 -22.59
C ILE A 559 -11.40 27.03 -21.20
N ASP A 560 -12.47 26.37 -20.81
CA ASP A 560 -13.07 26.49 -19.49
C ASP A 560 -12.75 25.25 -18.63
N ARG A 561 -13.34 25.20 -17.43
CA ARG A 561 -13.18 24.08 -16.50
C ARG A 561 -13.70 22.78 -17.11
N ASN A 562 -14.87 22.81 -17.76
CA ASN A 562 -15.50 21.61 -18.29
C ASN A 562 -14.64 20.98 -19.38
N LEU A 563 -14.19 21.78 -20.35
CA LEU A 563 -13.33 21.29 -21.44
C LEU A 563 -12.01 20.72 -20.89
N LEU A 564 -11.34 21.42 -19.97
CA LEU A 564 -10.09 20.94 -19.37
C LEU A 564 -10.27 19.57 -18.70
N TYR A 565 -11.25 19.44 -17.82
CA TYR A 565 -11.43 18.21 -17.04
C TYR A 565 -12.01 17.05 -17.86
N THR A 566 -12.84 17.32 -18.87
CA THR A 566 -13.26 16.29 -19.85
C THR A 566 -12.09 15.77 -20.65
N GLN A 567 -11.17 16.64 -21.11
CA GLN A 567 -9.96 16.19 -21.82
C GLN A 567 -9.00 15.41 -20.89
N ILE A 568 -8.82 15.85 -19.64
CA ILE A 568 -8.06 15.10 -18.64
C ILE A 568 -8.64 13.69 -18.47
N LEU A 569 -9.94 13.56 -18.21
CA LEU A 569 -10.58 12.24 -18.05
C LEU A 569 -10.38 11.36 -19.29
N LYS A 570 -10.55 11.92 -20.49
CA LYS A 570 -10.33 11.20 -21.76
C LYS A 570 -8.89 10.69 -21.84
N HIS A 571 -7.91 11.55 -21.60
CA HIS A 571 -6.50 11.20 -21.71
C HIS A 571 -6.09 10.18 -20.65
N GLU A 572 -6.50 10.34 -19.39
CA GLU A 572 -6.17 9.38 -18.33
C GLU A 572 -6.76 7.99 -18.58
N ARG A 573 -7.95 7.90 -19.18
CA ARG A 573 -8.52 6.61 -19.63
C ARG A 573 -7.70 5.94 -20.71
N ILE A 574 -7.14 6.72 -21.65
CA ILE A 574 -6.30 6.21 -22.74
C ILE A 574 -4.94 5.78 -22.17
N ILE A 575 -4.31 6.62 -21.34
CA ILE A 575 -3.04 6.33 -20.67
C ILE A 575 -3.16 5.02 -19.88
N ASN A 576 -4.22 4.87 -19.09
CA ASN A 576 -4.45 3.66 -18.31
C ASN A 576 -4.48 2.38 -19.17
N ILE A 577 -5.15 2.42 -20.33
CA ILE A 577 -5.17 1.30 -21.29
C ILE A 577 -3.78 1.04 -21.86
N GLN A 578 -3.11 2.09 -22.36
CA GLN A 578 -1.77 1.97 -22.94
C GLN A 578 -0.74 1.41 -21.95
N LEU A 579 -0.82 1.80 -20.68
CA LEU A 579 0.09 1.30 -19.65
C LEU A 579 -0.19 -0.16 -19.27
N LEU A 580 -1.43 -0.63 -19.37
CA LEU A 580 -1.81 -2.03 -19.21
C LEU A 580 -1.28 -2.87 -20.37
N GLU A 581 -1.55 -2.46 -21.60
CA GLU A 581 -1.09 -3.12 -22.82
C GLU A 581 0.43 -3.20 -22.86
N ASN A 582 1.14 -2.09 -22.59
CA ASN A 582 2.60 -2.06 -22.56
C ASN A 582 3.19 -3.10 -21.59
N LEU A 583 2.62 -3.27 -20.39
CA LEU A 583 3.11 -4.29 -19.45
C LEU A 583 2.86 -5.70 -19.98
N LEU A 584 1.64 -5.98 -20.46
CA LEU A 584 1.24 -7.31 -20.91
C LEU A 584 2.03 -7.74 -22.14
N ASP A 585 2.18 -6.85 -23.12
CA ASP A 585 2.96 -7.10 -24.34
C ASP A 585 4.44 -7.27 -24.00
N GLY A 586 4.98 -6.39 -23.13
CA GLY A 586 6.36 -6.48 -22.70
C GLY A 586 6.74 -7.76 -21.99
N ILE A 587 5.78 -8.41 -21.30
CA ILE A 587 5.98 -9.71 -20.66
C ILE A 587 5.70 -10.88 -21.61
N ALA A 588 4.72 -10.76 -22.50
CA ALA A 588 4.47 -11.77 -23.53
C ALA A 588 5.71 -11.99 -24.41
N ASP A 589 6.47 -10.92 -24.69
CA ASP A 589 7.72 -10.98 -25.44
C ASP A 589 8.85 -11.76 -24.72
N LEU A 590 8.73 -12.05 -23.42
CA LEU A 590 9.81 -12.68 -22.64
C LEU A 590 9.90 -14.20 -22.82
N ASN A 591 8.77 -14.90 -22.92
CA ASN A 591 8.72 -16.37 -23.04
C ASN A 591 7.30 -16.87 -23.36
N ASP A 592 7.19 -18.01 -24.05
CA ASP A 592 5.94 -18.69 -24.43
C ASP A 592 5.41 -19.61 -23.31
N ASP A 593 5.38 -19.12 -22.07
CA ASP A 593 4.84 -19.88 -20.95
C ASP A 593 3.30 -19.90 -20.98
N GLU A 594 2.71 -21.07 -21.25
CA GLU A 594 1.26 -21.24 -21.45
C GLU A 594 0.42 -20.67 -20.29
N ASP A 595 0.82 -20.89 -19.03
CA ASP A 595 0.09 -20.36 -17.87
C ASP A 595 0.12 -18.82 -17.79
N VAL A 596 1.21 -18.22 -18.26
CA VAL A 596 1.41 -16.77 -18.25
C VAL A 596 0.67 -16.15 -19.43
N GLU A 597 0.69 -16.80 -20.58
CA GLU A 597 -0.10 -16.42 -21.75
C GLU A 597 -1.60 -16.45 -21.45
N GLU A 598 -2.10 -17.53 -20.84
CA GLU A 598 -3.50 -17.64 -20.39
C GLU A 598 -3.85 -16.50 -19.42
N LEU A 599 -2.96 -16.20 -18.46
CA LEU A 599 -3.13 -15.10 -17.52
C LEU A 599 -3.20 -13.75 -18.23
N ILE A 600 -2.29 -13.48 -19.17
CA ILE A 600 -2.25 -12.25 -19.97
C ILE A 600 -3.55 -12.09 -20.76
N ASN A 601 -3.97 -13.13 -21.48
CA ASN A 601 -5.18 -13.11 -22.28
C ASN A 601 -6.43 -12.87 -21.41
N SER A 602 -6.50 -13.51 -20.24
CA SER A 602 -7.60 -13.30 -19.27
C SER A 602 -7.69 -11.87 -18.73
N PHE A 603 -6.60 -11.11 -18.75
CA PHE A 603 -6.57 -9.70 -18.38
C PHE A 603 -6.88 -8.80 -19.56
N ARG A 604 -6.35 -9.09 -20.76
CA ARG A 604 -6.66 -8.35 -22.00
C ARG A 604 -8.16 -8.30 -22.28
N GLU A 605 -8.86 -9.43 -22.08
CA GLU A 605 -10.32 -9.49 -22.28
C GLU A 605 -11.12 -8.54 -21.39
N LYS A 606 -10.55 -8.20 -20.23
CA LYS A 606 -11.17 -7.33 -19.21
C LYS A 606 -10.89 -5.86 -19.45
N ILE A 607 -9.78 -5.50 -20.13
CA ILE A 607 -9.35 -4.10 -20.35
C ILE A 607 -10.51 -3.23 -20.82
N GLY A 608 -10.86 -2.24 -20.01
CA GLY A 608 -11.90 -1.26 -20.30
C GLY A 608 -13.34 -1.70 -20.02
N LYS A 609 -13.54 -2.95 -19.59
CA LYS A 609 -14.85 -3.55 -19.24
C LYS A 609 -15.01 -3.80 -17.73
N GLU A 610 -14.03 -3.40 -16.93
CA GLU A 610 -13.98 -3.77 -15.52
C GLU A 610 -14.93 -2.95 -14.68
N ILE A 611 -15.65 -3.63 -13.79
CA ILE A 611 -16.41 -3.03 -12.70
C ILE A 611 -15.73 -3.52 -11.41
N PRO A 612 -14.76 -2.78 -10.85
CA PRO A 612 -14.19 -3.14 -9.56
C PRO A 612 -15.28 -3.09 -8.48
N PRO A 613 -15.22 -3.96 -7.47
CA PRO A 613 -16.13 -3.89 -6.33
C PRO A 613 -15.99 -2.52 -5.65
N ILE A 614 -17.08 -1.77 -5.60
CA ILE A 614 -17.17 -0.49 -4.88
C ILE A 614 -17.29 -0.81 -3.39
N ILE A 615 -16.82 0.09 -2.52
CA ILE A 615 -17.13 -0.01 -1.08
C ILE A 615 -18.66 0.03 -0.95
N ASP A 616 -19.24 -1.06 -0.44
CA ASP A 616 -20.68 -1.18 -0.24
C ASP A 616 -21.15 -0.09 0.75
N VAL A 617 -22.20 0.65 0.39
CA VAL A 617 -22.99 1.40 1.37
C VAL A 617 -24.04 0.47 1.98
N ILE A 618 -24.56 0.81 3.15
CA ILE A 618 -25.71 0.06 3.70
C ILE A 618 -26.87 0.21 2.69
N PRO A 619 -27.48 -0.89 2.19
CA PRO A 619 -28.52 -0.79 1.19
C PRO A 619 -29.71 0.04 1.69
N GLU A 620 -30.23 0.94 0.84
CA GLU A 620 -31.33 1.84 1.23
C GLU A 620 -32.55 1.10 1.75
N TYR A 621 -32.85 -0.08 1.21
CA TYR A 621 -34.01 -0.87 1.64
C TYR A 621 -33.84 -1.42 3.06
N ILE A 622 -32.61 -1.70 3.50
CA ILE A 622 -32.30 -2.08 4.88
C ILE A 622 -32.50 -0.88 5.81
N LEU A 623 -31.97 0.30 5.43
CA LEU A 623 -32.15 1.55 6.20
C LEU A 623 -33.63 1.94 6.32
N LYS A 624 -34.42 1.77 5.25
CA LYS A 624 -35.87 2.02 5.23
C LYS A 624 -36.66 1.04 6.10
N ARG A 625 -36.20 -0.20 6.27
CA ARG A 625 -36.84 -1.17 7.19
C ARG A 625 -36.57 -0.81 8.65
N TYR A 626 -35.34 -0.41 8.97
CA TYR A 626 -34.98 -0.02 10.34
C TYR A 626 -35.72 1.24 10.81
N SER A 627 -35.78 2.27 9.97
CA SER A 627 -36.53 3.52 10.26
C SER A 627 -38.04 3.34 10.45
N ARG A 628 -38.61 2.18 10.09
CA ARG A 628 -40.01 1.83 10.36
C ARG A 628 -40.20 1.03 11.65
N LYS A 629 -39.13 0.53 12.27
CA LYS A 629 -39.15 -0.23 13.53
C LYS A 629 -38.89 0.65 14.78
N ILE A 630 -38.37 1.87 14.58
CA ILE A 630 -38.32 2.97 15.56
C ILE A 630 -39.62 3.78 15.43
#